data_AF-A0A1Q7Y3S1-F1
#
_entry.id   AF-A0A1Q7Y3S1-F1
#
_cell.length_a   1.000
_cell.length_b   1.000
_cell.length_c   1.000
_cell.angle_alpha   90.00
_cell.angle_beta   90.00
_cell.angle_gamma   90.00
#
_symmetry.space_group_name_H-M   'P 1'
#
loop_
_entity.id
_entity.type
_entity.pdbx_description
1 polymer ?
#
loop_
_entity_poly.entity_id
_entity_poly.type
_entity_poly.pdbx_seq_one_letter_code
_entity_poly.pdbx_strand_id
1 'polypeptide(L)'
;MSAKHESWGQGGPEATYDRETTMTCTNRLERRFILPKRAARPSLAALLALSLAAAVVGCTRAAGDSAVRRTGGAADEPFIAASGAAMEQMMKAMAIRPSGDVDGDFVALMIPHHESAIAMAQSELRYGKNEQLRRMAQEIVVTQQQEIAA
;
A
#
# COMPACT_ATOMS: atom_id res chain seq x y z
N MET A 1 39.85 -40.86 3.75
CA MET A 1 38.70 -40.30 3.01
C MET A 1 37.44 -40.85 3.66
N SER A 2 36.84 -40.07 4.56
CA SER A 2 35.58 -40.40 5.23
C SER A 2 34.69 -39.16 5.14
N ALA A 3 33.67 -39.23 4.29
CA ALA A 3 32.64 -38.20 4.19
C ALA A 3 31.75 -38.29 5.43
N LYS A 4 31.62 -37.18 6.18
CA LYS A 4 30.58 -37.04 7.19
C LYS A 4 29.28 -36.69 6.47
N HIS A 5 28.28 -37.51 6.70
CA HIS A 5 26.90 -37.29 6.28
C HIS A 5 26.24 -36.46 7.40
N GLU A 6 26.07 -35.16 7.19
CA GLU A 6 25.36 -34.30 8.14
C GLU A 6 23.86 -34.33 7.82
N SER A 7 23.13 -35.00 8.72
CA SER A 7 21.68 -35.05 8.78
C SER A 7 21.15 -33.70 9.23
N TRP A 8 20.56 -32.94 8.31
CA TRP A 8 19.78 -31.76 8.66
C TRP A 8 18.40 -32.23 9.13
N GLY A 9 18.13 -32.02 10.42
CA GLY A 9 16.87 -32.35 11.06
C GLY A 9 15.69 -31.61 10.42
N GLN A 10 14.77 -32.40 9.87
CA GLN A 10 13.42 -32.00 9.51
C GLN A 10 12.65 -31.72 10.81
N GLY A 11 12.31 -30.46 11.07
CA GLY A 11 11.64 -30.05 12.31
C GLY A 11 11.23 -28.59 12.31
N GLY A 12 10.56 -28.14 11.24
CA GLY A 12 9.88 -26.85 11.17
C GLY A 12 8.37 -27.08 10.94
N PRO A 13 7.47 -26.29 11.53
CA PRO A 13 6.04 -26.49 11.39
C PRO A 13 5.62 -26.33 9.92
N GLU A 14 5.01 -27.39 9.40
CA GLU A 14 4.39 -27.48 8.09
C GLU A 14 3.31 -26.40 7.97
N ALA A 15 3.59 -25.35 7.22
CA ALA A 15 2.62 -24.29 6.93
C ALA A 15 1.58 -24.84 5.94
N THR A 16 0.51 -25.42 6.47
CA THR A 16 -0.65 -25.82 5.67
C THR A 16 -1.44 -24.55 5.30
N TYR A 17 -1.45 -24.22 4.01
CA TYR A 17 -2.26 -23.14 3.45
C TYR A 17 -3.70 -23.65 3.27
N ASP A 18 -4.55 -23.40 4.26
CA ASP A 18 -5.98 -23.67 4.18
C ASP A 18 -6.70 -22.55 3.41
N ARG A 19 -7.49 -22.92 2.39
CA ARG A 19 -8.10 -22.01 1.41
C ARG A 19 -9.56 -21.68 1.72
N GLU A 20 -10.08 -22.03 2.89
CA GLU A 20 -11.47 -21.76 3.26
C GLU A 20 -11.60 -21.06 4.63
N THR A 21 -11.49 -19.73 4.64
CA THR A 21 -12.09 -18.92 5.70
C THR A 21 -12.92 -17.82 5.05
N THR A 22 -14.17 -18.16 4.80
CA THR A 22 -15.23 -17.27 4.35
C THR A 22 -15.45 -16.15 5.36
N MET A 23 -15.41 -14.91 4.86
CA MET A 23 -15.80 -13.70 5.59
C MET A 23 -17.24 -13.83 6.12
N THR A 24 -17.41 -14.14 7.40
CA THR A 24 -18.65 -13.84 8.12
C THR A 24 -18.54 -12.45 8.72
N CYS A 25 -18.99 -11.43 7.97
CA CYS A 25 -19.19 -10.09 8.49
C CYS A 25 -20.69 -9.73 8.38
N THR A 26 -21.51 -10.21 9.32
CA THR A 26 -22.88 -9.72 9.50
C THR A 26 -23.00 -9.05 10.85
N ASN A 27 -22.52 -7.81 10.94
CA ASN A 27 -22.80 -6.96 12.10
C ASN A 27 -24.13 -6.21 11.86
N ARG A 28 -25.24 -6.91 12.13
CA ARG A 28 -26.59 -6.34 12.17
C ARG A 28 -26.82 -5.77 13.57
N LEU A 29 -26.37 -4.54 13.80
CA LEU A 29 -26.76 -3.77 14.98
C LEU A 29 -27.85 -2.78 14.60
N GLU A 30 -29.08 -3.19 14.94
CA GLU A 30 -30.27 -2.36 15.05
C GLU A 30 -29.95 -1.10 15.88
N ARG A 31 -29.95 0.07 15.24
CA ARG A 31 -30.20 1.34 15.94
C ARG A 31 -31.46 1.95 15.37
N ARG A 32 -32.59 1.50 15.93
CA ARG A 32 -33.87 2.19 15.89
C ARG A 32 -33.69 3.55 16.57
N PHE A 33 -33.31 4.56 15.80
CA PHE A 33 -33.36 5.94 16.24
C PHE A 33 -34.83 6.34 16.35
N ILE A 34 -35.33 6.30 17.59
CA ILE A 34 -36.61 6.91 17.97
C ILE A 34 -36.42 8.43 17.87
N LEU A 35 -36.92 9.03 16.79
CA LEU A 35 -37.06 10.49 16.71
C LEU A 35 -38.36 10.91 17.39
N PRO A 36 -38.34 11.85 18.36
CA PRO A 36 -39.56 12.38 18.94
C PRO A 36 -40.28 13.28 17.92
N LYS A 37 -41.56 12.99 17.67
CA LYS A 37 -42.48 13.85 16.93
C LYS A 37 -42.67 15.16 17.71
N ARG A 38 -42.23 16.29 17.16
CA ARG A 38 -42.72 17.62 17.56
C ARG A 38 -43.58 18.18 16.44
N ALA A 39 -44.87 18.29 16.74
CA ALA A 39 -45.87 18.97 15.95
C ALA A 39 -45.82 20.49 16.24
N ALA A 40 -45.95 21.32 15.21
CA ALA A 40 -46.83 22.49 15.15
C ALA A 40 -46.60 23.28 13.85
N ARG A 41 -47.68 23.44 13.07
CA ARG A 41 -47.91 24.48 12.05
C ARG A 41 -48.78 25.59 12.72
N PRO A 42 -49.18 26.71 12.09
CA PRO A 42 -48.85 27.33 10.79
C PRO A 42 -48.58 28.86 10.91
N SER A 43 -48.26 29.54 9.80
CA SER A 43 -48.86 30.84 9.47
C SER A 43 -48.62 31.20 8.00
N LEU A 44 -49.72 31.27 7.25
CA LEU A 44 -49.81 31.81 5.90
C LEU A 44 -49.75 33.34 5.99
N ALA A 45 -48.74 33.96 5.37
CA ALA A 45 -48.77 35.39 5.09
C ALA A 45 -48.04 35.69 3.77
N ALA A 46 -48.87 36.06 2.79
CA ALA A 46 -48.66 37.11 1.78
C ALA A 46 -47.47 37.02 0.79
N LEU A 47 -47.80 36.55 -0.42
CA LEU A 47 -47.73 37.23 -1.73
C LEU A 47 -46.54 38.13 -2.14
N LEU A 48 -46.19 37.95 -3.43
CA LEU A 48 -45.58 38.88 -4.41
C LEU A 48 -44.04 39.04 -4.42
N ALA A 49 -43.39 38.38 -5.38
CA ALA A 49 -42.77 39.08 -6.51
C ALA A 49 -42.15 38.08 -7.51
N LEU A 50 -42.61 38.19 -8.74
CA LEU A 50 -42.03 37.58 -9.95
C LEU A 50 -40.62 38.16 -10.18
N SER A 51 -39.58 37.32 -10.15
CA SER A 51 -38.32 37.63 -10.85
C SER A 51 -37.77 36.36 -11.49
N LEU A 52 -37.83 36.39 -12.82
CA LEU A 52 -37.22 35.42 -13.72
C LEU A 52 -35.72 35.67 -13.75
N ALA A 53 -34.93 34.73 -13.22
CA ALA A 53 -33.51 34.62 -13.57
C ALA A 53 -33.12 33.14 -13.50
N ALA A 54 -33.13 32.49 -14.66
CA ALA A 54 -32.51 31.18 -14.84
C ALA A 54 -30.99 31.33 -14.70
N ALA A 55 -30.48 31.09 -13.49
CA ALA A 55 -29.05 30.87 -13.30
C ALA A 55 -28.77 29.40 -13.62
N VAL A 56 -28.10 29.16 -14.75
CA VAL A 56 -27.42 27.91 -15.05
C VAL A 56 -26.35 27.71 -13.97
N VAL A 57 -26.72 27.05 -12.88
CA VAL A 57 -25.75 26.49 -11.94
C VAL A 57 -25.12 25.31 -12.67
N GLY A 58 -24.00 25.59 -13.33
CA GLY A 58 -23.09 24.56 -13.79
C GLY A 58 -22.80 23.62 -12.64
N CYS A 59 -23.23 22.38 -12.77
CA CYS A 59 -22.79 21.30 -11.91
C CYS A 59 -21.32 21.05 -12.23
N THR A 60 -20.43 21.87 -11.66
CA THR A 60 -19.02 21.52 -11.58
C THR A 60 -18.97 20.33 -10.65
N ARG A 61 -18.72 19.15 -11.23
CA ARG A 61 -18.34 17.94 -10.53
C ARG A 61 -17.19 18.32 -9.60
N ALA A 62 -17.46 18.45 -8.31
CA ALA A 62 -16.40 18.36 -7.32
C ALA A 62 -15.80 16.97 -7.52
N ALA A 63 -14.67 16.91 -8.23
CA ALA A 63 -13.75 15.80 -8.07
C ALA A 63 -13.51 15.76 -6.57
N GLY A 64 -14.11 14.77 -5.90
CA GLY A 64 -13.80 14.46 -4.53
C GLY A 64 -12.35 14.02 -4.53
N ASP A 65 -11.45 15.00 -4.44
CA ASP A 65 -10.07 14.78 -4.10
C ASP A 65 -10.12 14.24 -2.68
N SER A 66 -10.21 12.92 -2.59
CA SER A 66 -10.13 12.19 -1.34
C SER A 66 -8.68 12.30 -0.92
N ALA A 67 -8.32 13.48 -0.41
CA ALA A 67 -7.13 13.70 0.36
C ALA A 67 -7.24 12.79 1.58
N VAL A 68 -6.78 11.55 1.43
CA VAL A 68 -6.40 10.70 2.54
C VAL A 68 -5.44 11.56 3.34
N ARG A 69 -5.92 12.05 4.48
CA ARG A 69 -5.12 12.84 5.40
C ARG A 69 -4.04 11.90 5.93
N ARG A 70 -2.87 11.89 5.29
CA ARG A 70 -1.70 11.19 5.80
C ARG A 70 -1.36 11.83 7.13
N THR A 71 -1.62 11.11 8.22
CA THR A 71 -1.08 11.42 9.54
C THR A 71 0.37 10.95 9.56
N GLY A 72 1.19 11.50 8.67
CA GLY A 72 2.59 11.17 8.57
C GLY A 72 3.45 12.23 9.26
N GLY A 73 4.39 11.82 10.09
CA GLY A 73 5.37 12.73 10.70
C GLY A 73 6.34 13.32 9.66
N ALA A 74 7.18 14.28 10.06
CA ALA A 74 8.15 14.92 9.15
C ALA A 74 9.16 13.94 8.50
N ALA A 75 9.36 12.75 9.10
CA ALA A 75 10.21 11.69 8.55
C ALA A 75 9.50 10.85 7.47
N ASP A 76 8.18 10.92 7.38
CA ASP A 76 7.39 10.06 6.50
C ASP A 76 7.48 10.55 5.06
N GLU A 77 7.53 11.85 4.80
CA GLU A 77 7.68 12.35 3.42
C GLU A 77 9.02 12.03 2.75
N PRO A 78 10.20 12.24 3.36
CA PRO A 78 11.45 11.87 2.71
C PRO A 78 11.57 10.35 2.52
N PHE A 79 10.99 9.53 3.41
CA PHE A 79 10.92 8.08 3.25
C PHE A 79 10.05 7.68 2.05
N ILE A 80 8.82 8.21 1.97
CA ILE A 80 7.88 7.90 0.89
C ILE A 80 8.43 8.38 -0.46
N ALA A 81 9.03 9.57 -0.52
CA ALA A 81 9.65 10.08 -1.74
C ALA A 81 10.83 9.20 -2.21
N ALA A 82 11.75 8.84 -1.31
CA ALA A 82 12.90 8.00 -1.65
C ALA A 82 12.47 6.59 -2.10
N SER A 83 11.55 5.97 -1.37
CA SER A 83 11.03 4.64 -1.71
C SER A 83 10.24 4.66 -3.02
N GLY A 84 9.43 5.69 -3.25
CA GLY A 84 8.70 5.88 -4.50
C GLY A 84 9.63 6.02 -5.70
N ALA A 85 10.71 6.82 -5.58
CA ALA A 85 11.71 6.97 -6.64
C ALA A 85 12.44 5.65 -6.96
N ALA A 86 12.77 4.86 -5.94
CA ALA A 86 13.38 3.53 -6.13
C ALA A 86 12.44 2.59 -6.91
N MET A 87 11.16 2.54 -6.51
CA MET A 87 10.15 1.72 -7.18
C MET A 87 9.87 2.18 -8.61
N GLU A 88 9.85 3.49 -8.88
CA GLU A 88 9.70 4.01 -10.23
C GLU A 88 10.86 3.60 -11.13
N GLN A 89 12.09 3.74 -10.64
CA GLN A 89 13.30 3.34 -11.36
C GLN A 89 13.31 1.83 -11.64
N MET A 90 12.93 1.02 -10.65
CA MET A 90 12.75 -0.43 -10.81
C MET A 90 11.78 -0.75 -11.94
N MET A 91 10.61 -0.10 -11.94
CA MET A 91 9.57 -0.38 -12.93
C MET A 91 10.01 -0.03 -14.34
N LYS A 92 10.77 1.06 -14.48
CA LYS A 92 11.39 1.43 -15.75
C LYS A 92 12.45 0.42 -16.18
N ALA A 93 13.30 -0.04 -15.28
CA ALA A 93 14.38 -0.97 -15.59
C ALA A 93 13.88 -2.40 -15.88
N MET A 94 12.77 -2.82 -15.27
CA MET A 94 12.13 -4.11 -15.54
C MET A 94 11.27 -4.13 -16.82
N ALA A 95 11.12 -2.98 -17.51
CA ALA A 95 10.43 -2.91 -18.80
C ALA A 95 11.30 -3.48 -19.95
N ILE A 96 11.70 -4.74 -19.81
CA ILE A 96 12.55 -5.45 -20.78
C ILE A 96 11.71 -6.17 -21.83
N ARG A 97 12.29 -6.35 -23.02
CA ARG A 97 11.75 -7.27 -24.03
C ARG A 97 12.34 -8.65 -23.78
N PRO A 98 11.51 -9.72 -23.68
CA PRO A 98 12.03 -11.08 -23.54
C PRO A 98 13.03 -11.40 -24.65
N SER A 99 14.20 -11.89 -24.26
CA SER A 99 15.28 -12.25 -25.18
C SER A 99 15.10 -13.66 -25.76
N GLY A 100 14.34 -14.51 -25.05
CA GLY A 100 14.20 -15.93 -25.36
C GLY A 100 15.18 -16.82 -24.59
N ASP A 101 16.10 -16.23 -23.83
CA ASP A 101 16.88 -16.92 -22.81
C ASP A 101 16.22 -16.71 -21.44
N VAL A 102 15.67 -17.78 -20.87
CA VAL A 102 14.94 -17.72 -19.60
C VAL A 102 15.84 -17.29 -18.45
N ASP A 103 17.08 -17.78 -18.42
CA ASP A 103 18.02 -17.48 -17.34
C ASP A 103 18.50 -16.03 -17.44
N GLY A 104 18.82 -15.58 -18.66
CA GLY A 104 19.14 -14.18 -18.93
C GLY A 104 17.99 -13.22 -18.61
N ASP A 105 16.76 -13.56 -19.01
CA ASP A 105 15.57 -12.74 -18.73
C ASP A 105 15.26 -12.70 -17.22
N PHE A 106 15.48 -13.81 -16.49
CA PHE A 106 15.34 -13.84 -15.03
C PHE A 106 16.32 -12.87 -14.36
N VAL A 107 17.61 -12.94 -14.71
CA VAL A 107 18.64 -12.04 -14.15
C VAL A 107 18.35 -10.58 -14.52
N ALA A 108 17.95 -10.31 -15.76
CA ALA A 108 17.60 -8.97 -16.22
C ALA A 108 16.42 -8.35 -15.46
N LEU A 109 15.51 -9.17 -14.92
CA LEU A 109 14.44 -8.73 -14.03
C LEU A 109 14.88 -8.63 -12.57
N MET A 110 15.70 -9.57 -12.09
CA MET A 110 16.07 -9.65 -10.68
C MET A 110 17.07 -8.59 -10.24
N ILE A 111 18.01 -8.20 -11.09
CA ILE A 111 18.96 -7.12 -10.77
C ILE A 111 18.23 -5.83 -10.38
N PRO A 112 17.39 -5.21 -11.24
CA PRO A 112 16.70 -3.97 -10.86
C PRO A 112 15.71 -4.15 -9.70
N HIS A 113 15.08 -5.32 -9.57
CA HIS A 113 14.23 -5.63 -8.43
C HIS A 113 15.02 -5.59 -7.10
N HIS A 114 16.20 -6.20 -7.07
CA HIS A 114 17.08 -6.18 -5.90
C HIS A 114 17.66 -4.80 -5.63
N GLU A 115 18.05 -4.04 -6.65
CA GLU A 115 18.52 -2.65 -6.49
C GLU A 115 17.48 -1.77 -5.79
N SER A 116 16.20 -1.91 -6.17
CA SER A 116 15.10 -1.21 -5.52
C SER A 116 14.89 -1.65 -4.08
N ALA A 117 14.95 -2.96 -3.81
CA ALA A 117 14.85 -3.50 -2.46
C ALA A 117 15.97 -2.95 -1.54
N ILE A 118 17.20 -2.87 -2.06
CA ILE A 118 18.34 -2.27 -1.35
C ILE A 118 18.07 -0.77 -1.07
N ALA A 119 17.60 -0.01 -2.06
CA ALA A 119 17.33 1.42 -1.88
C ALA A 119 16.21 1.69 -0.85
N MET A 120 15.17 0.86 -0.83
CA MET A 120 14.09 0.94 0.17
C MET A 120 14.58 0.53 1.57
N ALA A 121 15.37 -0.53 1.67
CA ALA A 121 15.98 -0.93 2.93
C ALA A 121 16.91 0.16 3.49
N GLN A 122 17.70 0.82 2.64
CA GLN A 122 18.50 1.97 3.04
C GLN A 122 17.64 3.15 3.50
N SER A 123 16.45 3.33 2.94
CA SER A 123 15.49 4.34 3.40
C SER A 123 14.94 4.01 4.80
N GLU A 124 14.63 2.75 5.08
CA GLU A 124 14.26 2.30 6.44
C GLU A 124 15.42 2.50 7.42
N LEU A 125 16.66 2.21 7.03
CA LEU A 125 17.84 2.46 7.87
C LEU A 125 18.07 3.94 8.15
N ARG A 126 17.61 4.84 7.28
CA ARG A 126 17.77 6.28 7.42
C ARG A 126 16.64 6.94 8.22
N TYR A 127 15.40 6.53 8.00
CA TYR A 127 14.22 7.21 8.53
C TYR A 127 13.44 6.39 9.56
N GLY A 128 13.57 5.06 9.50
CA GLY A 128 12.90 4.12 10.38
C GLY A 128 13.47 4.13 11.80
N LYS A 129 12.57 3.86 12.76
CA LYS A 129 12.88 3.90 14.21
C LYS A 129 12.71 2.56 14.91
N ASN A 130 12.10 1.58 14.25
CA ASN A 130 11.90 0.27 14.82
C ASN A 130 13.18 -0.57 14.65
N GLU A 131 13.83 -0.91 15.77
CA GLU A 131 15.08 -1.66 15.78
C GLU A 131 15.01 -3.01 15.06
N GLN A 132 13.87 -3.70 15.13
CA GLN A 132 13.70 -4.98 14.43
C GLN A 132 13.60 -4.79 12.92
N LEU A 133 12.87 -3.77 12.46
CA LEU A 133 12.75 -3.46 11.02
C LEU A 133 14.08 -2.96 10.44
N ARG A 134 14.84 -2.19 11.22
CA ARG A 134 16.19 -1.76 10.84
C ARG A 134 17.16 -2.94 10.70
N ARG A 135 17.10 -3.94 11.60
CA ARG A 135 17.88 -5.18 11.45
C ARG A 135 17.51 -5.95 10.18
N MET A 136 16.21 -6.12 9.93
CA MET A 136 15.72 -6.72 8.69
C MET A 136 16.21 -5.95 7.45
N ALA A 137 16.18 -4.62 7.48
CA ALA A 137 16.68 -3.79 6.38
C ALA A 137 18.19 -3.98 6.16
N GLN A 138 18.99 -4.12 7.23
CA GLN A 138 20.41 -4.40 7.11
C GLN A 138 20.68 -5.78 6.49
N GLU A 139 19.89 -6.79 6.86
CA GLU A 139 19.95 -8.13 6.26
C GLU A 139 19.63 -8.07 4.77
N ILE A 140 18.53 -7.41 4.38
CA ILE A 140 18.15 -7.20 2.96
C ILE A 140 19.30 -6.56 2.17
N VAL A 141 19.93 -5.50 2.70
CA VAL A 141 21.04 -4.85 1.98
C VAL A 141 22.17 -5.85 1.69
N VAL A 142 22.55 -6.67 2.67
CA VAL A 142 23.65 -7.62 2.49
C VAL A 142 23.27 -8.76 1.56
N THR A 143 22.11 -9.40 1.76
CA THR A 143 21.70 -10.57 0.97
C THR A 143 21.47 -10.20 -0.49
N GLN A 144 20.75 -9.10 -0.74
CA GLN A 144 20.45 -8.69 -2.12
C GLN A 144 21.71 -8.22 -2.87
N GLN A 145 22.69 -7.62 -2.17
CA GLN A 145 23.98 -7.28 -2.79
C GLN A 145 24.78 -8.52 -3.19
N GLN A 146 24.74 -9.57 -2.37
CA GLN A 146 25.37 -10.85 -2.70
C GLN A 146 24.70 -11.52 -3.90
N GLU A 147 23.36 -11.49 -3.97
CA GLU A 147 22.59 -12.04 -5.10
C GLU A 147 22.86 -11.30 -6.41
N ILE A 148 23.08 -9.98 -6.38
CA ILE A 148 23.48 -9.20 -7.57
C ILE A 148 24.89 -9.58 -8.06
N ALA A 149 25.79 -9.96 -7.15
CA ALA A 149 27.19 -10.23 -7.46
C ALA A 149 27.50 -11.71 -7.79
N ALA A 150 26.51 -12.59 -7.66
CA ALA A 150 26.61 -14.03 -7.91
C ALA A 150 26.57 -14.34 -9.42
#